data_AF-A0A7V6BXE8-F1
#
_entry.id   AF-A0A7V6BXE8-F1
#
_cell.length_a   1.000
_cell.length_b   1.000
_cell.length_c   1.000
_cell.angle_alpha   90.00
_cell.angle_beta   90.00
_cell.angle_gamma   90.00
#
_symmetry.space_group_name_H-M   'P 1'
#
loop_
_entity.id
_entity.type
_entity.pdbx_description
1 polymer ?
#
loop_
_entity_poly.entity_id
_entity_poly.type
_entity_poly.pdbx_seq_one_letter_code
_entity_poly.pdbx_strand_id
1 'polypeptide(L)'
;YNYGSQYWISMTPGHDDLYNAKLATRGHVGEVYMIYDLPTGEAISRYAKTFMRLGYQYYKYNYTGSGSWLGAPVDVDDLAGDPLNAQFFPALDDMSQVYLTFDIYF
;
A
#
# COMPACT_ATOMS: atom_id res chain seq x y z
N TYR A 1 0.76 -10.67 -0.20
CA TYR A 1 -0.58 -10.47 -0.77
C TYR A 1 -1.53 -10.09 0.35
N ASN A 2 -2.50 -9.20 0.09
CA ASN A 2 -3.57 -8.85 1.03
C ASN A 2 -4.89 -8.66 0.26
N TYR A 3 -6.02 -8.93 0.93
CA TYR A 3 -7.36 -8.65 0.43
C TYR A 3 -8.18 -7.97 1.52
N GLY A 4 -8.81 -6.84 1.19
CA GLY A 4 -9.71 -6.14 2.11
C GLY A 4 -11.10 -6.02 1.53
N SER A 5 -12.11 -6.23 2.37
CA SER A 5 -13.51 -6.07 2.00
C SER A 5 -13.94 -4.60 2.02
N GLN A 6 -15.10 -4.30 1.42
CA GLN A 6 -15.69 -2.96 1.38
C GLN A 6 -15.89 -2.29 2.75
N TYR A 7 -16.03 -3.07 3.84
CA TYR A 7 -16.23 -2.56 5.21
C TYR A 7 -14.96 -2.61 6.06
N TRP A 8 -13.82 -2.92 5.46
CA TRP A 8 -12.56 -2.99 6.19
C TRP A 8 -12.03 -1.58 6.52
N ILE A 9 -11.78 -1.37 7.82
CA ILE A 9 -11.16 -0.15 8.36
C ILE A 9 -9.78 -0.53 8.90
N SER A 10 -8.74 -0.09 8.22
CA SER A 10 -7.36 -0.27 8.65
C SER A 10 -6.99 0.76 9.71
N MET A 11 -6.52 0.31 10.87
CA MET A 11 -5.89 1.17 11.88
C MET A 11 -4.42 1.42 11.51
N THR A 12 -4.18 1.99 10.33
CA THR A 12 -2.83 2.31 9.83
C THR A 12 -2.59 3.82 9.69
N PRO A 13 -2.87 4.65 10.72
CA PRO A 13 -2.44 6.04 10.67
C PRO A 13 -0.91 6.10 10.78
N GLY A 14 -0.25 6.75 9.81
CA GLY A 14 1.21 6.85 9.76
C GLY A 14 1.90 5.76 8.93
N HIS A 15 1.18 5.13 8.00
CA HIS A 15 1.82 4.29 6.99
C HIS A 15 2.74 5.12 6.09
N ASP A 16 3.78 4.50 5.55
CA ASP A 16 4.84 5.12 4.75
C ASP A 16 4.65 4.95 3.23
N ASP A 17 3.64 4.18 2.81
CA ASP A 17 3.21 4.09 1.41
C ASP A 17 2.64 5.41 0.88
N LEU A 18 2.93 5.72 -0.38
CA LEU A 18 2.61 7.00 -1.01
C LEU A 18 1.11 7.34 -0.99
N TYR A 19 0.25 6.33 -1.13
CA TYR A 19 -1.19 6.53 -1.20
C TYR A 19 -1.91 5.90 -0.03
N ASN A 20 -1.77 4.59 0.14
CA ASN A 20 -2.47 3.87 1.20
C ASN A 20 -1.67 2.66 1.63
N ALA A 21 -1.80 2.32 2.92
CA ALA A 21 -1.13 1.15 3.47
C ALA A 21 -1.58 -0.11 2.71
N LYS A 22 -0.66 -1.05 2.52
CA LYS A 22 -1.02 -2.40 2.02
C LYS A 22 -2.17 -3.06 2.80
N LEU A 23 -2.25 -2.80 4.10
CA LEU A 23 -3.31 -3.32 4.98
C LEU A 23 -4.65 -2.57 4.81
N ALA A 24 -4.65 -1.40 4.17
CA ALA A 24 -5.81 -0.55 3.94
C ALA A 24 -6.47 -0.79 2.57
N THR A 25 -5.94 -1.71 1.76
CA THR A 25 -6.47 -2.02 0.43
C THR A 25 -7.89 -2.56 0.49
N ARG A 26 -8.74 -2.14 -0.46
CA ARG A 26 -10.14 -2.57 -0.60
C ARG A 26 -10.34 -3.21 -1.95
N GLY A 27 -10.21 -4.53 -1.98
CA GLY A 27 -9.83 -5.27 -3.17
C GLY A 27 -8.53 -6.01 -2.90
N HIS A 28 -7.68 -6.12 -3.90
CA HIS A 28 -6.52 -7.00 -3.90
C HIS A 28 -5.21 -6.20 -3.95
N VAL A 29 -4.21 -6.59 -3.15
CA VAL A 29 -2.84 -6.09 -3.31
C VAL A 29 -1.82 -7.23 -3.33
N GLY A 30 -1.00 -7.23 -4.37
CA GLY A 30 0.19 -8.04 -4.50
C GLY A 30 1.42 -7.23 -4.13
N GLU A 31 2.38 -7.85 -3.45
CA GLU A 31 3.70 -7.26 -3.25
C GLU A 31 4.75 -8.32 -3.54
N VAL A 32 5.77 -7.93 -4.30
CA VAL A 32 7.00 -8.67 -4.49
C VAL A 32 8.14 -7.78 -4.03
N TYR A 33 9.05 -8.33 -3.23
CA TYR A 33 10.21 -7.60 -2.74
C TYR A 33 11.47 -8.44 -2.87
N MET A 34 12.60 -7.75 -3.02
CA MET A 34 13.94 -8.31 -2.99
C MET A 34 14.70 -7.63 -1.85
N ILE A 35 15.37 -8.44 -1.03
CA ILE A 35 16.28 -7.96 0.01
C ILE A 35 17.69 -8.27 -0.44
N TYR A 36 18.56 -7.26 -0.38
CA TYR A 36 19.98 -7.37 -0.62
C TYR A 36 20.73 -7.07 0.67
N ASP A 37 21.34 -8.10 1.26
CA ASP A 37 22.21 -7.95 2.43
C ASP A 37 23.54 -7.34 1.99
N LEU A 38 23.89 -6.20 2.56
CA LEU A 38 25.18 -5.57 2.33
C LEU A 38 26.22 -6.22 3.27
N PRO A 39 27.41 -6.61 2.77
CA PRO A 39 28.46 -7.18 3.60
C PRO A 39 29.20 -6.09 4.40
N THR A 40 28.49 -5.32 5.22
CA THR A 40 29.01 -4.19 6.01
C THR A 40 29.45 -4.56 7.42
N GLY A 41 29.28 -5.82 7.84
CA GLY A 41 29.63 -6.29 9.19
C GLY A 41 31.11 -6.13 9.57
N GLU A 42 32.04 -6.10 8.60
CA GLU A 42 33.46 -5.82 8.87
C GLU A 42 33.84 -4.34 8.68
N ALA A 43 33.11 -3.60 7.84
CA ALA A 43 33.45 -2.22 7.49
C ALA A 43 32.88 -1.16 8.46
N ILE A 44 31.79 -1.46 9.18
CA ILE A 44 31.08 -0.48 10.02
C ILE A 44 31.01 -0.92 11.50
N SER A 45 30.61 -2.16 11.80
CA SER A 45 30.63 -2.74 13.15
C SER A 45 30.34 -4.24 13.09
N ARG A 46 31.01 -5.04 13.92
CA ARG A 46 30.92 -6.52 13.98
C ARG A 46 29.50 -7.06 14.17
N TYR A 47 28.58 -6.23 14.68
CA TYR A 47 27.18 -6.57 14.91
C TYR A 47 26.19 -5.82 14.01
N ALA A 48 26.68 -4.90 13.16
CA ALA A 48 25.81 -4.12 12.30
C ALA A 48 25.28 -5.01 11.16
N LYS A 49 23.95 -5.02 11.00
CA LYS A 49 23.27 -5.59 9.84
C LYS A 49 22.73 -4.45 9.01
N THR A 50 23.21 -4.35 7.78
CA THR A 50 22.70 -3.41 6.79
C THR A 50 22.09 -4.19 5.64
N PHE A 51 20.85 -3.88 5.30
CA PHE A 51 20.22 -4.44 4.12
C PHE A 51 19.44 -3.37 3.36
N MET A 52 19.32 -3.59 2.07
CA MET A 52 18.48 -2.81 1.18
C MET A 52 17.27 -3.65 0.80
N ARG A 53 16.08 -3.06 0.80
CA ARG A 53 14.87 -3.70 0.31
C ARG A 53 14.31 -2.91 -0.87
N LEU A 54 14.21 -3.56 -2.02
CA LEU A 54 13.48 -3.05 -3.18
C LEU A 54 12.14 -3.78 -3.27
N GLY A 55 11.04 -3.05 -3.22
CA GLY A 55 9.69 -3.60 -3.29
C GLY A 55 8.86 -3.02 -4.42
N TYR A 56 8.01 -3.86 -4.99
CA TYR A 56 6.96 -3.47 -5.94
C TYR A 56 5.61 -3.96 -5.42
N GLN A 57 4.66 -3.04 -5.32
CA GLN A 57 3.31 -3.28 -4.86
C GLN A 57 2.32 -2.92 -5.98
N TYR A 58 1.43 -3.86 -6.30
CA TYR A 58 0.34 -3.64 -7.26
C TYR A 58 -1.00 -3.79 -6.54
N TYR A 59 -1.81 -2.75 -6.63
CA TYR A 59 -3.10 -2.63 -6.00
C TYR A 59 -4.18 -2.63 -7.07
N LYS A 60 -5.23 -3.42 -6.82
CA LYS A 60 -6.48 -3.39 -7.56
C LYS A 60 -7.62 -3.12 -6.57
N TYR A 61 -8.23 -1.96 -6.70
CA TYR A 61 -9.28 -1.46 -5.84
C TYR A 61 -10.64 -1.73 -6.47
N ASN A 62 -11.49 -2.44 -5.73
CA ASN A 62 -12.87 -2.67 -6.16
C ASN A 62 -13.82 -1.62 -5.56
N TYR A 63 -13.43 -0.92 -4.49
CA TYR A 63 -14.31 0.00 -3.77
C TYR A 63 -13.60 1.29 -3.35
N THR A 64 -14.32 2.41 -3.47
CA THR A 64 -13.92 3.74 -2.97
C THR A 64 -14.78 4.18 -1.78
N GLY A 65 -14.35 5.20 -1.04
CA GLY A 65 -15.07 5.76 0.12
C GLY A 65 -15.15 4.83 1.35
N SER A 66 -14.86 3.56 1.14
CA SER A 66 -14.58 2.56 2.16
C SER A 66 -13.45 3.04 3.10
N GLY A 67 -13.54 2.75 4.40
CA GLY A 67 -12.57 3.19 5.41
C GLY A 67 -12.95 4.42 6.23
N SER A 68 -13.95 5.16 5.78
CA SER A 68 -14.59 6.18 6.59
C SER A 68 -15.60 5.53 7.54
N TRP A 69 -15.71 6.05 8.76
CA TRP A 69 -16.83 5.74 9.66
C TRP A 69 -18.16 6.36 9.19
N LEU A 70 -18.07 7.26 8.20
CA LEU A 70 -19.16 8.05 7.64
C LEU A 70 -19.22 7.85 6.13
N GLY A 71 -20.31 7.25 5.64
CA GLY A 71 -20.54 6.97 4.22
C GLY A 71 -20.48 5.48 3.90
N ALA A 72 -21.30 5.05 2.92
CA ALA A 72 -21.26 3.68 2.42
C ALA A 72 -20.13 3.53 1.39
N PRO A 73 -19.48 2.35 1.32
CA PRO A 73 -18.54 2.06 0.25
C PRO A 73 -19.29 2.05 -1.10
N VAL A 74 -18.65 2.59 -2.13
CA VAL A 74 -19.17 2.64 -3.50
C VAL A 74 -18.23 1.82 -4.39
N ASP A 75 -18.81 1.03 -5.30
CA ASP A 75 -18.03 0.27 -6.27
C ASP A 75 -17.33 1.23 -7.25
N VAL A 76 -16.06 0.98 -7.55
CA VAL A 76 -15.28 1.83 -8.45
C VAL A 76 -15.84 1.75 -9.88
N ASP A 77 -16.38 0.60 -10.29
CA ASP A 77 -16.99 0.41 -11.61
C ASP A 77 -18.26 1.26 -11.78
N ASP A 78 -19.04 1.43 -10.71
CA ASP A 78 -20.26 2.25 -10.73
C ASP A 78 -19.96 3.76 -10.83
N LEU A 79 -18.78 4.21 -10.38
CA LEU A 79 -18.35 5.61 -10.51
C LEU A 79 -17.99 5.98 -11.95
N ALA A 80 -17.48 5.02 -12.73
CA ALA A 80 -17.14 5.26 -14.13
C ALA A 80 -18.39 5.56 -14.98
N GLY A 81 -19.57 5.12 -14.53
CA GLY A 81 -20.85 5.34 -15.21
C GLY A 81 -21.55 6.68 -14.88
N ASP A 82 -21.19 7.35 -13.78
CA ASP A 82 -21.82 8.60 -13.34
C ASP A 82 -20.79 9.71 -13.06
N PRO A 83 -20.67 10.72 -13.94
CA PRO A 83 -19.74 11.83 -13.81
C PRO A 83 -19.89 12.66 -12.52
N LEU A 84 -21.07 12.66 -11.88
CA LEU A 84 -21.29 13.35 -10.62
C LEU A 84 -20.65 12.59 -9.45
N ASN A 85 -20.72 11.27 -9.43
CA ASN A 85 -20.14 10.47 -8.35
C ASN A 85 -18.61 10.47 -8.40
N ALA A 86 -18.01 10.52 -9.59
CA ALA A 86 -16.57 10.67 -9.78
C ALA A 86 -16.00 12.01 -9.24
N GLN A 87 -16.84 13.02 -9.00
CA GLN A 87 -16.42 14.29 -8.38
C GLN A 87 -16.34 14.21 -6.85
N PHE A 88 -17.17 13.35 -6.24
CA PHE A 88 -17.24 13.21 -4.78
C PHE A 88 -16.35 12.10 -4.24
N PHE A 89 -15.98 11.13 -5.08
CA PHE A 89 -15.15 10.00 -4.67
C PHE A 89 -13.96 9.79 -5.62
N PRO A 90 -12.78 9.41 -5.09
CA PRO A 90 -11.65 9.07 -5.94
C PRO A 90 -11.95 7.78 -6.73
N ALA A 91 -12.00 7.89 -8.05
CA ALA A 91 -12.14 6.77 -8.98
C ALA A 91 -10.76 6.17 -9.30
N LEU A 92 -10.15 5.53 -8.29
CA LEU A 92 -8.88 4.81 -8.44
C LEU A 92 -9.18 3.31 -8.52
N ASP A 93 -8.94 2.70 -9.68
CA ASP A 93 -9.12 1.26 -9.92
C ASP A 93 -7.80 0.50 -9.71
N ASP A 94 -6.73 0.92 -10.39
CA ASP A 94 -5.40 0.32 -10.25
C ASP A 94 -4.34 1.30 -9.75
N MET A 95 -3.39 0.80 -8.97
CA MET A 95 -2.22 1.57 -8.54
C MET A 95 -0.97 0.70 -8.44
N SER A 96 0.16 1.22 -8.91
CA SER A 96 1.46 0.59 -8.73
C SER A 96 2.40 1.47 -7.91
N GLN A 97 3.08 0.90 -6.93
CA GLN A 97 4.08 1.58 -6.13
C GLN A 97 5.40 0.79 -6.16
N VAL A 98 6.50 1.50 -6.36
CA VAL A 98 7.87 1.00 -6.17
C VAL A 98 8.46 1.72 -4.97
N TYR A 99 9.12 1.00 -4.08
CA TYR A 99 9.82 1.60 -2.94
C TYR A 99 11.20 0.98 -2.75
N LEU A 100 12.12 1.77 -2.20
CA LEU A 100 13.45 1.34 -1.80
C LEU A 100 13.67 1.77 -0.36
N THR A 101 13.93 0.82 0.54
CA THR A 101 14.35 1.11 1.92
C THR A 101 15.80 0.72 2.14
N PHE A 102 16.47 1.49 2.99
CA PHE A 102 17.81 1.23 3.46
C PHE A 102 17.77 1.17 4.97
N ASP A 103 17.94 -0.04 5.51
CA ASP A 103 17.77 -0.33 6.92
C ASP A 103 19.12 -0.68 7.55
N ILE A 104 19.46 -0.01 8.65
CA ILE A 104 20.66 -0.25 9.43
C ILE A 104 20.27 -0.62 10.86
N TYR A 105 20.71 -1.80 11.30
CA TYR A 105 20.63 -2.24 12.69
C TYR A 105 22.03 -2.16 13.30
N PHE A 106 22.13 -1.59 14.50
CA PHE A 106 23.37 -1.44 15.27
C PHE A 106 23.36 -2.32 16.51
#